data_AF-A0A349PVS1-F1
#
_entry.id   AF-A0A349PVS1-F1
#
_cell.length_a   1.000
_cell.length_b   1.000
_cell.length_c   1.000
_cell.angle_alpha   90.00
_cell.angle_beta   90.00
_cell.angle_gamma   90.00
#
_symmetry.space_group_name_H-M   'P 1'
#
loop_
_entity.id
_entity.type
_entity.pdbx_description
1 polymer ?
#
loop_
_entity_poly.entity_id
_entity_poly.type
_entity_poly.pdbx_seq_one_letter_code
_entity_poly.pdbx_strand_id
1 'polypeptide(L)'
;AAEDAYDRLIYPSLEREMRAALTDKASEGAIKMFALNLKPLLMQPPVKGKVTMGLDPGYRMGCKVAVVDGTGKVLDTAVVYPTYGERQKNEAIAALATLIKKHGVEHIAIG
;
A
#
# COMPACT_ATOMS: atom_id res chain seq x y z
N ALA A 1 -33.95 -31.24 31.32
CA ALA A 1 -32.57 -31.50 31.72
C ALA A 1 -31.67 -31.76 30.51
N ALA A 2 -31.92 -32.79 29.70
CA ALA A 2 -31.12 -33.07 28.51
C ALA A 2 -31.22 -31.98 27.42
N GLU A 3 -32.42 -31.46 27.16
CA GLU A 3 -32.67 -30.40 26.18
C GLU A 3 -32.00 -29.07 26.57
N ASP A 4 -32.18 -28.62 27.82
CA ASP A 4 -31.50 -27.43 28.36
C ASP A 4 -29.96 -27.54 28.30
N ALA A 5 -29.40 -28.72 28.60
CA ALA A 5 -27.96 -28.95 28.48
C ALA A 5 -27.46 -28.91 27.03
N TYR A 6 -28.26 -29.40 26.08
CA TYR A 6 -27.94 -29.34 24.66
C TYR A 6 -27.93 -27.89 24.15
N ASP A 7 -29.00 -27.13 24.42
CA ASP A 7 -29.16 -25.78 23.88
C ASP A 7 -28.18 -24.77 24.50
N ARG A 8 -27.91 -24.87 25.80
CA ARG A 8 -27.10 -23.86 26.50
C ARG A 8 -25.61 -24.15 26.49
N LEU A 9 -25.21 -25.42 26.39
CA LEU A 9 -23.82 -25.82 26.60
C LEU A 9 -23.24 -26.52 25.37
N ILE A 10 -23.86 -27.63 24.94
CA ILE A 10 -23.27 -28.51 23.91
C ILE A 10 -23.28 -27.83 22.55
N TYR A 11 -24.43 -27.32 22.09
CA TYR A 11 -24.56 -26.69 20.79
C TYR A 11 -23.69 -25.42 20.66
N PRO A 12 -23.71 -24.47 21.62
CA PRO A 12 -22.85 -23.29 21.54
C PRO A 12 -21.36 -23.63 21.60
N SER A 13 -20.97 -24.68 22.32
CA SER A 13 -19.57 -25.13 22.35
C SER A 13 -19.13 -25.69 21.01
N LEU A 14 -19.94 -26.57 20.41
CA LEU A 14 -19.66 -27.15 19.11
C LEU A 14 -19.65 -26.08 18.00
N GLU A 15 -20.57 -25.13 18.05
CA GLU A 15 -20.60 -24.01 17.10
C GLU A 15 -19.31 -23.17 17.18
N ARG A 16 -18.85 -22.84 18.40
CA ARG A 16 -17.60 -22.09 18.58
C ARG A 16 -16.39 -22.86 18.05
N GLU A 17 -16.31 -24.16 18.33
CA GLU A 17 -15.23 -25.02 17.84
C GLU A 17 -15.22 -25.09 16.30
N MET A 18 -16.38 -25.28 15.69
CA MET A 18 -16.52 -25.29 14.23
C MET A 18 -16.18 -23.94 13.60
N ARG A 19 -16.60 -22.82 14.22
CA ARG A 19 -16.23 -21.48 13.74
C ARG A 19 -14.73 -21.26 13.83
N ALA A 20 -14.09 -21.63 14.94
CA ALA A 20 -12.65 -21.51 15.11
C ALA A 20 -11.91 -22.31 14.01
N ALA A 21 -12.28 -23.58 13.81
CA ALA A 21 -11.68 -24.42 12.78
C ALA A 21 -11.85 -23.85 11.35
N LEU A 22 -13.03 -23.30 11.04
CA LEU A 22 -13.28 -22.65 9.74
C LEU A 22 -12.48 -21.35 9.58
N THR A 23 -12.37 -20.55 10.65
CA THR A 23 -11.54 -19.34 10.66
C THR A 23 -10.08 -19.69 10.45
N ASP A 24 -9.55 -20.68 11.16
CA ASP A 24 -8.15 -21.11 11.02
C ASP A 24 -7.85 -21.55 9.58
N LYS A 25 -8.72 -22.39 9.00
CA LYS A 25 -8.60 -22.81 7.61
C LYS A 25 -8.66 -21.64 6.62
N ALA A 26 -9.54 -20.67 6.85
CA ALA A 26 -9.64 -19.49 6.01
C ALA A 26 -8.38 -18.61 6.12
N SER A 27 -7.85 -18.44 7.33
CA SER A 27 -6.61 -17.70 7.60
C SER A 27 -5.41 -18.35 6.93
N GLU A 28 -5.26 -19.68 7.00
CA GLU A 28 -4.21 -20.40 6.27
C GLU A 28 -4.29 -20.15 4.75
N GLY A 29 -5.50 -20.21 4.19
CA GLY A 29 -5.75 -19.89 2.79
C GLY A 29 -5.34 -18.46 2.43
N ALA A 30 -5.70 -17.48 3.26
CA ALA A 30 -5.36 -16.08 3.06
C ALA A 30 -3.84 -15.84 3.13
N ILE A 31 -3.16 -16.42 4.12
CA ILE A 31 -1.69 -16.33 4.27
C ILE A 31 -1.00 -16.87 3.03
N LYS A 32 -1.45 -18.02 2.51
CA LYS A 32 -0.90 -18.60 1.27
C LYS A 32 -1.04 -17.64 0.10
N MET A 33 -2.20 -16.99 -0.06
CA MET A 33 -2.42 -16.01 -1.12
C MET A 33 -1.55 -14.77 -0.95
N PHE A 34 -1.37 -14.26 0.27
CA PHE A 34 -0.44 -13.15 0.52
C PHE A 34 0.99 -13.51 0.17
N ALA A 35 1.46 -14.71 0.54
CA ALA A 35 2.80 -15.17 0.19
C ALA A 35 2.99 -15.29 -1.33
N LEU A 36 1.99 -15.83 -2.04
CA LEU A 36 2.01 -15.93 -3.50
C LEU A 36 2.05 -14.56 -4.18
N ASN A 37 1.34 -13.57 -3.65
CA ASN A 37 1.31 -12.21 -4.18
C ASN A 37 2.58 -11.41 -3.84
N LEU A 38 3.18 -11.65 -2.67
CA LEU A 38 4.41 -10.96 -2.23
C LEU A 38 5.64 -11.43 -3.01
N LYS A 39 5.74 -12.73 -3.31
CA LYS A 39 6.89 -13.31 -4.02
C LYS A 39 7.25 -12.56 -5.31
N PRO A 40 6.35 -12.33 -6.28
CA PRO A 40 6.71 -11.62 -7.50
C PRO A 40 7.14 -10.17 -7.24
N LEU A 41 6.58 -9.49 -6.22
CA LEU A 41 6.98 -8.12 -5.86
C LEU A 41 8.44 -8.08 -5.38
N LEU A 42 8.87 -9.04 -4.56
CA LEU A 42 10.26 -9.12 -4.09
C LEU A 42 11.26 -9.55 -5.18
N MET A 43 10.78 -10.25 -6.21
CA MET A 43 11.61 -10.74 -7.31
C MET A 43 11.74 -9.72 -8.47
N GLN A 44 11.14 -8.53 -8.34
CA GLN A 44 11.24 -7.50 -9.36
C GLN A 44 12.70 -7.03 -9.53
N PRO A 45 13.17 -6.84 -10.78
CA PRO A 45 14.51 -6.34 -11.02
C PRO A 45 14.66 -4.93 -10.44
N PRO A 46 15.73 -4.64 -9.70
CA PRO A 46 15.93 -3.33 -9.09
C PRO A 46 16.32 -2.27 -10.13
N VAL A 47 15.77 -1.07 -9.99
CA VAL A 47 16.21 0.12 -10.74
C VAL A 47 17.38 0.75 -9.99
N LYS A 48 18.61 0.55 -10.49
CA LYS A 48 19.84 0.98 -9.81
C LYS A 48 20.44 2.24 -10.44
N GLY A 49 20.98 3.13 -9.61
CA GLY A 49 21.84 4.22 -10.08
C GLY A 49 21.09 5.35 -10.79
N LYS A 50 19.77 5.45 -10.63
CA LYS A 50 18.91 6.41 -11.31
C LYS A 50 18.22 7.33 -10.31
N VAL A 51 18.22 8.63 -10.59
CA VAL A 51 17.44 9.58 -9.78
C VAL A 51 15.96 9.34 -10.03
N THR A 52 15.21 9.07 -8.96
CA THR A 52 13.81 8.64 -9.06
C THR A 52 12.92 9.54 -8.20
N MET A 53 11.80 9.97 -8.78
CA MET A 53 10.73 10.65 -8.05
C MET A 53 9.64 9.64 -7.70
N GLY A 54 9.37 9.46 -6.41
CA GLY A 54 8.22 8.71 -5.90
C GLY A 54 7.02 9.62 -5.71
N LEU A 55 5.87 9.16 -6.19
CA LEU A 55 4.55 9.77 -5.98
C LEU A 55 3.69 8.79 -5.19
N ASP A 56 3.23 9.22 -4.01
CA ASP A 56 2.23 8.51 -3.19
C ASP A 56 0.89 9.25 -3.32
N PRO A 57 -0.03 8.77 -4.19
CA PRO A 57 -1.27 9.46 -4.47
C PRO A 57 -2.17 9.53 -3.24
N GLY A 58 -2.58 10.75 -2.89
CA GLY A 58 -3.59 10.99 -1.87
C GLY A 58 -4.58 12.04 -2.35
N TYR A 59 -5.86 11.82 -2.09
CA TYR A 59 -6.90 12.80 -2.40
C TYR A 59 -6.92 13.89 -1.32
N ARG A 60 -7.56 13.63 -0.17
CA ARG A 60 -7.72 14.60 0.95
C ARG A 60 -6.42 15.23 1.46
N MET A 61 -5.38 14.42 1.56
CA MET A 61 -4.09 14.85 2.14
C MET A 61 -3.07 15.27 1.09
N GLY A 62 -3.46 15.34 -0.19
CA GLY A 62 -2.55 15.57 -1.30
C GLY A 62 -1.69 14.35 -1.64
N CYS A 63 -1.04 14.44 -2.80
CA CYS A 63 -0.05 13.51 -3.32
C CYS A 63 1.32 13.87 -2.74
N LYS A 64 1.98 12.94 -2.05
CA LYS A 64 3.30 13.15 -1.47
C LYS A 64 4.35 12.81 -2.51
N VAL A 65 5.39 13.63 -2.56
CA VAL A 65 6.46 13.55 -3.52
C VAL A 65 7.76 13.39 -2.77
N ALA A 66 8.58 12.44 -3.19
CA ALA A 66 9.95 12.31 -2.71
C ALA A 66 10.89 12.10 -3.91
N VAL A 67 12.00 12.81 -3.94
CA VAL A 67 13.06 12.59 -4.94
C VAL A 67 14.24 11.92 -4.25
N VAL A 68 14.70 10.80 -4.80
CA VAL A 68 15.87 10.06 -4.30
C VAL A 68 16.93 9.95 -5.37
N ASP A 69 18.20 9.96 -4.98
CA ASP A 69 19.32 9.73 -5.89
C ASP A 69 19.53 8.24 -6.19
N GLY A 70 20.52 7.92 -7.03
CA GLY A 70 20.84 6.55 -7.43
C GLY A 70 21.30 5.62 -6.29
N THR A 71 21.57 6.14 -5.10
CA THR A 71 21.90 5.39 -3.88
C THR A 71 20.71 5.19 -2.96
N GLY A 72 19.58 5.87 -3.22
CA GLY A 72 18.40 5.91 -2.37
C GLY A 72 18.40 7.05 -1.35
N LYS A 73 19.38 7.95 -1.38
CA LYS A 73 19.39 9.13 -0.50
C LYS A 73 18.30 10.11 -0.94
N VAL A 74 17.52 10.60 0.03
CA VAL A 74 16.49 11.62 -0.21
C VAL A 74 17.16 12.96 -0.55
N LEU A 75 16.73 13.54 -1.68
CA LEU A 75 17.17 14.84 -2.18
C LEU A 75 16.18 15.95 -1.89
N ASP A 76 14.87 15.66 -2.02
CA ASP A 76 13.81 16.64 -1.78
C ASP A 76 12.46 15.94 -1.53
N THR A 77 11.52 16.67 -0.92
CA THR A 77 10.16 16.18 -0.64
C THR A 77 9.15 17.30 -0.82
N ALA A 78 7.93 16.97 -1.25
CA ALA A 78 6.83 17.94 -1.36
C ALA A 78 5.47 17.27 -1.15
N VAL A 79 4.44 18.09 -1.00
CA VAL A 79 3.04 17.66 -1.09
C VAL A 79 2.36 18.51 -2.15
N VAL A 80 1.70 17.87 -3.12
CA VAL A 80 1.00 18.53 -4.23
C VAL A 80 -0.46 18.10 -4.30
N TYR A 81 -1.32 18.96 -4.84
CA TYR A 81 -2.77 18.76 -4.85
C TYR A 81 -3.32 18.70 -6.29
N PRO A 82 -3.11 17.60 -7.04
CA PRO A 82 -3.38 17.56 -8.48
C PRO A 82 -4.87 17.45 -8.83
N THR A 83 -5.75 17.11 -7.88
CA THR A 83 -7.11 16.63 -8.16
C THR A 83 -8.26 17.55 -7.74
N TYR A 84 -7.98 18.70 -7.11
CA TYR A 84 -9.02 19.56 -6.53
C TYR A 84 -9.57 20.66 -7.45
N GLY A 85 -8.80 21.07 -8.45
CA GLY A 85 -9.20 22.11 -9.40
C GLY A 85 -8.06 22.48 -10.34
N GLU A 86 -8.36 23.24 -11.41
CA GLU A 86 -7.36 23.58 -12.43
C GLU A 86 -6.16 24.36 -11.88
N ARG A 87 -6.40 25.32 -10.96
CA ARG A 87 -5.31 26.09 -10.36
C ARG A 87 -4.32 25.19 -9.63
N GLN A 88 -4.81 24.32 -8.73
CA GLN A 88 -3.95 23.43 -7.94
C GLN A 88 -3.30 22.34 -8.81
N LYS A 89 -3.97 21.90 -9.87
CA LYS A 89 -3.36 21.04 -10.90
C LYS A 89 -2.17 21.73 -11.57
N ASN A 90 -2.32 22.98 -11.98
CA ASN A 90 -1.23 23.76 -12.60
C ASN A 90 -0.08 24.02 -11.61
N GLU A 91 -0.40 24.33 -10.35
CA GLU A 91 0.59 24.46 -9.27
C GLU A 91 1.36 23.15 -9.05
N ALA A 92 0.66 22.01 -9.03
CA ALA A 92 1.28 20.69 -8.91
C ALA A 92 2.21 20.38 -10.09
N ILE A 93 1.77 20.65 -11.33
CA ILE A 93 2.61 20.47 -12.53
C ILE A 93 3.87 21.31 -12.44
N ALA A 94 3.76 22.59 -12.06
CA ALA A 94 4.90 23.49 -11.94
C ALA A 94 5.89 23.03 -10.85
N ALA A 95 5.39 22.61 -9.69
CA ALA A 95 6.20 22.09 -8.60
C ALA A 95 6.95 20.81 -9.01
N LEU A 96 6.24 19.85 -9.60
CA LEU A 96 6.84 18.59 -10.08
C LEU A 96 7.89 18.85 -11.17
N ALA A 97 7.59 19.71 -12.15
CA ALA A 97 8.53 20.07 -13.21
C ALA A 97 9.81 20.72 -12.67
N THR A 98 9.68 21.55 -11.62
CA THR A 98 10.81 22.18 -10.94
C THR A 98 11.69 21.12 -10.29
N LEU A 99 11.11 20.19 -9.54
CA LEU A 99 11.83 19.10 -8.88
C LEU A 99 12.52 18.17 -9.88
N ILE A 100 11.83 17.81 -10.96
CA ILE A 100 12.38 16.97 -12.05
C ILE A 100 13.63 17.62 -12.64
N LYS A 101 13.56 18.90 -13.01
CA LYS A 101 14.69 19.63 -13.60
C LYS A 101 15.83 19.85 -12.61
N LYS A 102 15.51 20.21 -11.36
CA LYS A 102 16.50 20.48 -10.30
C LYS A 102 17.37 19.27 -9.98
N HIS A 103 16.78 18.08 -9.96
CA HIS A 103 17.49 16.86 -9.55
C HIS A 103 17.86 15.92 -10.71
N GLY A 104 17.45 16.24 -11.94
CA GLY A 104 17.71 15.37 -13.10
C GLY A 104 16.98 14.03 -12.99
N VAL A 105 15.71 14.06 -12.57
CA VAL A 105 14.89 12.84 -12.39
C VAL A 105 14.77 12.09 -13.72
N GLU A 106 15.08 10.80 -13.70
CA GLU A 106 15.02 9.91 -14.87
C GLU A 106 13.80 8.97 -14.82
N HIS A 107 13.32 8.67 -13.61
CA HIS A 107 12.20 7.77 -13.37
C HIS A 107 11.16 8.35 -12.43
N ILE A 108 9.89 8.03 -12.68
CA ILE A 108 8.78 8.37 -11.81
C ILE A 108 8.12 7.07 -11.37
N ALA A 109 8.13 6.80 -10.07
CA ALA A 109 7.42 5.70 -9.45
C ALA A 109 6.09 6.23 -8.89
N ILE A 110 4.98 5.53 -9.18
CA ILE A 110 3.64 5.91 -8.74
C ILE A 110 3.06 4.74 -7.93
N GLY A 111 2.68 5.02 -6.69
CA GLY A 111 2.01 4.08 -5.78
C GLY A 111 0.54 3.87 -6.09
#